data_AF-A0A9P5TZT0-F1
#
_entry.id   AF-A0A9P5TZT0-F1
#
_cell.length_a   1.000
_cell.length_b   1.000
_cell.length_c   1.000
_cell.angle_alpha   90.00
_cell.angle_beta   90.00
_cell.angle_gamma   90.00
#
_symmetry.space_group_name_H-M   'P 1'
#
loop_
_entity.id
_entity.type
_entity.pdbx_description
1 polymer ?
#
loop_
_entity_poly.entity_id
_entity_poly.type
_entity_poly.pdbx_seq_one_letter_code
_entity_poly.pdbx_strand_id
1 'polypeptide(L)'
;PPQPMLKCEEALDYVYLLEFDILQDTREDVQQQKWATPGNRLIMMEFFKLIQAEEELNHHDLHVEIQHLITNMADEEREILDKAEELQLENPAFALQLWSYWNEHG
;
A
#
# COMPACT_ATOMS: atom_id res chain seq x y z
N PRO A 1 -3.39 -19.17 -42.88
CA PRO A 1 -4.70 -18.64 -42.43
C PRO A 1 -4.57 -17.16 -42.00
N PRO A 2 -5.60 -16.31 -42.18
CA PRO A 2 -5.54 -14.93 -41.70
C PRO A 2 -5.50 -14.96 -40.17
N GLN A 3 -4.47 -14.36 -39.57
CA GLN A 3 -4.31 -14.29 -38.13
C GLN A 3 -5.25 -13.19 -37.60
N PRO A 4 -6.10 -13.46 -36.59
CA PRO A 4 -6.96 -12.42 -36.01
C PRO A 4 -6.09 -11.27 -35.49
N MET A 5 -6.42 -10.03 -35.88
CA MET A 5 -5.73 -8.86 -35.36
C MET A 5 -6.17 -8.63 -33.92
N LEU A 6 -5.25 -8.85 -32.98
CA LEU A 6 -5.43 -8.55 -31.56
C LEU A 6 -5.63 -7.04 -31.36
N LYS A 7 -6.62 -6.67 -30.56
CA LYS A 7 -6.80 -5.28 -30.14
C LYS A 7 -5.74 -4.91 -29.11
N CYS A 8 -5.37 -3.63 -29.08
CA CYS A 8 -4.33 -3.15 -28.17
C CYS A 8 -4.69 -3.36 -26.69
N GLU A 9 -5.98 -3.29 -26.35
CA GLU A 9 -6.51 -3.57 -25.01
C GLU A 9 -6.31 -5.05 -24.62
N GLU A 10 -6.62 -5.97 -25.53
CA GLU A 10 -6.39 -7.42 -25.32
C GLU A 10 -4.90 -7.72 -25.16
N ALA A 11 -4.04 -7.04 -25.93
CA ALA A 11 -2.59 -7.20 -25.81
C ALA A 11 -2.05 -6.76 -24.43
N LEU A 12 -2.61 -5.72 -23.82
CA LEU A 12 -2.23 -5.28 -22.47
C LEU A 12 -2.64 -6.30 -21.41
N ASP A 13 -3.84 -6.87 -21.53
CA ASP A 13 -4.31 -7.92 -20.63
C ASP A 13 -3.42 -9.18 -20.71
N TYR A 14 -2.97 -9.56 -21.91
CA TYR A 14 -2.05 -10.69 -22.09
C TYR A 14 -0.67 -10.42 -21.51
N VAL A 15 -0.13 -9.20 -21.63
CA VAL A 15 1.18 -8.83 -21.06
C VAL A 15 1.14 -8.87 -19.54
N TYR A 16 0.05 -8.39 -18.91
CA TYR A 16 -0.15 -8.49 -17.47
C TYR A 16 -0.22 -9.96 -16.99
N LEU A 17 -0.88 -10.84 -17.76
CA LEU A 17 -0.92 -12.28 -17.46
C LEU A 17 0.44 -12.97 -17.64
N LEU A 18 1.25 -12.51 -18.59
CA LEU A 18 2.63 -12.98 -18.83
C LEU A 18 3.60 -12.60 -17.72
N GLU A 19 3.30 -11.54 -16.96
CA GLU A 19 4.11 -11.11 -15.81
C GLU A 19 4.07 -12.12 -14.65
N PHE A 20 3.19 -13.11 -14.72
CA PHE A 20 3.10 -14.23 -13.78
C PHE A 20 3.62 -15.55 -14.39
N ASP A 21 4.93 -15.61 -14.71
CA ASP A 21 5.61 -16.83 -15.20
C ASP A 21 5.55 -18.03 -14.22
N ILE A 22 5.09 -17.80 -12.98
CA ILE A 22 4.92 -18.81 -11.93
C ILE A 22 3.99 -19.97 -12.35
N LEU A 23 3.11 -19.74 -13.34
CA LEU A 23 2.11 -20.72 -13.79
C LEU A 23 2.50 -21.43 -15.11
N GLN A 24 3.67 -21.12 -15.68
CA GLN A 24 4.09 -21.71 -16.95
C GLN A 24 4.30 -23.24 -16.86
N ASP A 25 4.70 -23.76 -15.70
CA ASP A 25 4.91 -25.20 -15.45
C ASP A 25 3.65 -25.94 -14.91
N THR A 26 2.60 -25.20 -14.53
CA THR A 26 1.32 -25.83 -14.17
C THR A 26 0.55 -26.15 -15.45
N ARG A 27 0.38 -27.44 -15.78
CA ARG A 27 -0.36 -27.92 -16.97
C ARG A 27 -1.85 -27.54 -17.00
N GLU A 28 -2.32 -26.75 -16.05
CA GLU A 28 -3.67 -26.21 -16.01
C GLU A 28 -3.64 -24.77 -16.54
N ASP A 29 -4.29 -24.55 -17.67
CA ASP A 29 -4.50 -23.20 -18.19
C ASP A 29 -5.47 -22.45 -17.27
N VAL A 30 -4.90 -21.72 -16.30
CA VAL A 30 -5.65 -20.91 -15.36
C VAL A 30 -6.47 -19.83 -16.06
N GLN A 31 -6.15 -19.44 -17.30
CA GLN A 31 -6.88 -18.42 -18.05
C GLN A 31 -8.31 -18.87 -18.38
N GLN A 32 -8.56 -20.19 -18.44
CA GLN A 32 -9.91 -20.74 -18.64
C GLN A 32 -10.75 -20.74 -17.37
N GLN A 33 -10.15 -20.44 -16.21
CA GLN A 33 -10.88 -20.44 -14.96
C GLN A 33 -11.80 -19.22 -14.88
N LYS A 34 -12.99 -19.41 -14.32
CA LYS A 34 -13.97 -18.32 -14.16
C LYS A 34 -13.42 -17.15 -13.34
N TRP A 35 -12.55 -17.41 -12.36
CA TRP A 35 -11.91 -16.35 -11.57
C TRP A 35 -10.78 -15.63 -12.33
N ALA A 36 -10.28 -16.20 -13.43
CA ALA A 36 -9.24 -15.58 -14.25
C ALA A 36 -9.79 -14.62 -15.31
N THR A 37 -11.11 -14.66 -15.57
CA THR A 37 -11.77 -13.75 -16.51
C THR A 37 -11.73 -12.31 -15.98
N PRO A 38 -11.30 -11.31 -16.77
CA PRO A 38 -11.12 -9.93 -16.30
C PRO A 38 -12.37 -9.35 -15.60
N GLY A 39 -13.55 -9.54 -16.18
CA GLY A 39 -14.80 -9.07 -15.57
C GLY A 39 -15.10 -9.70 -14.20
N ASN A 40 -14.84 -11.00 -14.05
CA ASN A 40 -15.05 -11.70 -12.79
C ASN A 40 -14.01 -11.29 -11.73
N ARG A 41 -12.76 -11.01 -12.14
CA ARG A 41 -11.73 -10.46 -11.24
C ARG A 41 -12.12 -9.09 -10.70
N LEU A 42 -12.62 -8.20 -11.55
CA LEU A 42 -13.09 -6.88 -11.12
C LEU A 42 -14.22 -7.01 -10.10
N ILE A 43 -15.24 -7.83 -10.39
CA ILE A 43 -16.36 -8.05 -9.46
C ILE A 43 -15.86 -8.66 -8.14
N MET A 44 -14.97 -9.65 -8.22
CA MET A 44 -14.41 -10.32 -7.04
C MET A 44 -13.58 -9.35 -6.19
N MET A 45 -12.78 -8.48 -6.82
CA MET A 45 -12.01 -7.45 -6.13
C MET A 45 -12.93 -6.47 -5.39
N GLU A 46 -13.97 -5.96 -6.04
CA GLU A 46 -14.92 -5.04 -5.40
C GLU A 46 -15.73 -5.73 -4.29
N PHE A 47 -16.12 -6.99 -4.50
CA PHE A 47 -16.79 -7.79 -3.48
C PHE A 47 -15.92 -8.01 -2.23
N PHE A 48 -14.65 -8.36 -2.41
CA PHE A 48 -13.75 -8.56 -1.27
C PHE A 48 -13.36 -7.24 -0.59
N LYS A 49 -13.23 -6.13 -1.32
CA LYS A 49 -13.10 -4.80 -0.70
C LYS A 49 -14.29 -4.48 0.20
N LEU A 50 -15.50 -4.82 -0.22
CA LEU A 50 -16.71 -4.58 0.58
C LEU A 50 -16.73 -5.43 1.85
N ILE A 51 -16.41 -6.72 1.75
CA ILE A 51 -16.28 -7.61 2.93
C ILE A 51 -15.21 -7.07 3.88
N GLN A 52 -14.04 -6.73 3.35
CA GLN A 52 -12.93 -6.24 4.16
C GLN A 52 -13.28 -4.92 4.84
N ALA A 53 -13.95 -3.99 4.15
CA ALA A 53 -14.39 -2.74 4.77
C ALA A 53 -15.38 -2.97 5.91
N GLU A 54 -16.30 -3.92 5.79
CA GLU A 54 -17.20 -4.30 6.88
C GLU A 54 -16.44 -4.93 8.05
N GLU A 55 -15.46 -5.79 7.76
CA GLU A 55 -14.58 -6.39 8.76
C GLU A 55 -13.76 -5.32 9.49
N GLU A 56 -13.06 -4.45 8.78
CA GLU A 56 -12.24 -3.36 9.34
C GLU A 56 -13.05 -2.36 10.19
N LEU A 57 -14.32 -2.15 9.86
CA LEU A 57 -15.23 -1.29 10.64
C LEU A 57 -15.76 -1.99 11.90
N ASN A 58 -16.11 -3.28 11.79
CA ASN A 58 -16.71 -4.04 12.87
C ASN A 58 -15.67 -4.61 13.85
N HIS A 59 -14.53 -5.02 13.33
CA HIS A 59 -13.37 -5.40 14.12
C HIS A 59 -12.65 -4.13 14.55
N HIS A 60 -12.18 -4.09 15.79
CA HIS A 60 -11.58 -2.90 16.39
C HIS A 60 -10.28 -2.43 15.72
N ASP A 61 -9.87 -3.05 14.62
CA ASP A 61 -8.59 -2.88 13.95
C ASP A 61 -8.41 -1.46 13.40
N LEU A 62 -9.46 -0.86 12.81
CA LEU A 62 -9.37 0.55 12.38
C LEU A 62 -9.12 1.49 13.55
N HIS A 63 -9.77 1.27 14.71
CA HIS A 63 -9.58 2.10 15.89
C HIS A 63 -8.20 1.90 16.51
N VAL A 64 -7.70 0.66 16.51
CA VAL A 64 -6.33 0.33 16.95
C VAL A 64 -5.30 1.01 16.05
N GLU A 65 -5.48 0.99 14.74
CA GLU A 65 -4.55 1.61 13.81
C GLU A 65 -4.56 3.14 13.91
N ILE A 66 -5.73 3.76 14.12
CA ILE A 66 -5.82 5.18 14.44
C ILE A 66 -5.06 5.50 15.73
N GLN A 67 -5.19 4.66 16.76
CA GLN A 67 -4.46 4.85 18.01
C GLN A 67 -2.94 4.71 17.82
N HIS A 68 -2.49 3.68 17.09
CA HIS A 68 -1.09 3.51 16.75
C HIS A 68 -0.54 4.70 15.99
N LEU A 69 -1.27 5.22 15.00
CA LEU A 69 -0.86 6.38 14.24
C LEU A 69 -0.70 7.62 15.14
N ILE A 70 -1.68 7.88 16.02
CA ILE A 70 -1.60 9.00 16.98
C ILE A 70 -0.41 8.83 17.93
N THR A 71 -0.19 7.61 18.45
CA THR A 71 0.97 7.31 19.30
C THR A 71 2.28 7.53 18.57
N ASN A 72 2.39 7.04 17.33
CA ASN A 72 3.59 7.19 16.51
C ASN A 72 3.90 8.66 16.24
N MET A 73 2.90 9.48 15.89
CA MET A 73 3.07 10.92 15.71
C MET A 73 3.60 11.59 16.99
N ALA A 74 3.00 11.28 18.14
CA ALA A 74 3.41 11.86 19.42
C ALA A 74 4.82 11.41 19.87
N ASP A 75 5.20 10.17 19.56
CA ASP A 75 6.52 9.65 19.89
C ASP A 75 7.60 10.22 18.95
N GLU A 76 7.31 10.39 17.66
CA GLU A 76 8.19 11.07 16.69
C GLU A 76 8.44 12.53 17.11
N GLU A 77 7.39 13.27 17.48
CA GLU A 77 7.52 14.63 18.00
C GLU A 77 8.43 14.68 19.24
N ARG A 78 8.22 13.76 20.19
CA ARG A 78 9.03 13.68 21.40
C ARG A 78 10.50 13.39 21.07
N GLU A 79 10.77 12.46 20.16
CA GLU A 79 12.13 12.09 19.76
C GLU A 79 12.91 13.28 19.18
N ILE A 80 12.27 14.10 18.34
CA ILE A 80 12.89 15.30 17.77
C ILE A 80 13.26 16.29 18.88
N LEU A 81 12.34 16.53 19.81
CA LEU A 81 12.53 17.47 20.92
C LEU A 81 13.63 17.00 21.89
N ASP A 82 13.58 15.73 22.30
CA ASP A 82 14.57 15.12 23.17
C ASP A 82 15.97 15.21 22.53
N LYS A 83 16.08 14.93 21.22
CA LYS A 83 17.35 15.03 20.50
C LYS A 83 17.85 16.47 20.37
N ALA A 84 16.95 17.43 20.17
CA ALA A 84 17.31 18.84 20.12
C ALA A 84 17.84 19.35 21.48
N GLU A 85 17.30 18.85 22.59
CA GLU A 85 17.79 19.15 23.94
C GLU A 85 19.17 18.53 24.19
N GLU A 86 19.37 17.24 23.86
CA GLU A 86 20.67 16.56 23.97
C GLU A 86 21.77 17.30 23.18
N LEU A 87 21.45 17.76 21.97
CA LEU A 87 22.39 18.43 21.08
C LEU A 87 22.69 19.88 21.48
N GLN A 88 21.95 20.46 22.43
CA GLN A 88 22.08 21.87 22.78
C GLN A 88 23.48 22.23 23.28
N LEU A 89 24.13 21.31 23.98
CA LEU A 89 25.49 21.50 24.53
C LEU A 89 26.60 21.21 23.51
N GLU A 90 26.39 20.23 22.62
CA GLU A 90 27.42 19.79 21.66
C GLU A 90 27.38 20.58 20.35
N ASN A 91 26.19 20.88 19.85
CA ASN A 91 25.97 21.56 18.58
C ASN A 91 24.70 22.43 18.62
N PRO A 92 24.79 23.64 19.19
CA PRO A 92 23.64 24.52 19.37
C PRO A 92 23.03 25.00 18.04
N ALA A 93 23.82 25.08 16.97
CA ALA A 93 23.32 25.46 15.65
C ALA A 93 22.41 24.37 15.07
N PHE A 94 22.77 23.10 15.24
CA PHE A 94 21.94 21.98 14.78
C PHE A 94 20.71 21.78 15.67
N ALA A 95 20.85 21.94 17.00
CA ALA A 95 19.70 21.96 17.91
C ALA A 95 18.68 23.03 17.48
N LEU A 96 19.13 24.27 17.20
CA LEU A 96 18.26 25.34 16.71
C LEU A 96 17.51 24.94 15.42
N GLN A 97 18.18 24.26 14.49
CA GLN A 97 17.53 23.79 13.26
C GLN A 97 16.42 22.77 13.52
N LEU A 98 16.62 21.84 14.47
CA LEU A 98 15.60 20.88 14.87
C LEU A 98 14.40 21.58 15.52
N TRP A 99 14.65 22.58 16.38
CA TRP A 99 13.58 23.42 16.95
C TRP A 99 12.82 24.21 15.88
N SER A 100 13.50 24.77 14.88
CA SER A 100 12.84 25.45 13.76
C SER A 100 12.01 24.49 12.92
N TYR A 101 12.55 23.31 12.61
CA TYR A 101 11.82 22.26 11.89
C TYR A 101 10.56 21.83 12.64
N TRP A 102 10.65 21.60 13.95
CA TRP A 102 9.48 21.26 14.78
C TRP A 102 8.44 22.39 14.77
N ASN A 103 8.83 23.66 14.88
CA ASN A 103 7.87 24.77 14.85
C ASN A 103 7.13 24.91 13.50
N GLU A 104 7.71 24.42 12.41
CA GLU A 104 7.11 24.48 11.07
C GLU A 104 6.25 23.26 10.74
N HIS A 105 6.52 22.11 11.38
CA HIS A 105 5.97 20.80 10.99
C HIS A 105 5.29 20.01 12.11
N GLY A 106 5.43 20.42 13.37
CA GLY A 106 4.73 19.88 14.53
C GLY A 106 3.46 20.64 14.90
#